data_AF-A0A3B0REL1-F1
#
_entry.id   AF-A0A3B0REL1-F1
#
_cell.length_a   1.000
_cell.length_b   1.000
_cell.length_c   1.000
_cell.angle_alpha   90.00
_cell.angle_beta   90.00
_cell.angle_gamma   90.00
#
_symmetry.space_group_name_H-M   'P 1'
#
loop_
_entity.id
_entity.type
_entity.pdbx_description
1 polymer ?
#
loop_
_entity_poly.entity_id
_entity_poly.type
_entity_poly.pdbx_seq_one_letter_code
_entity_poly.pdbx_strand_id
1 'polypeptide(L)'
;MELLNQFIADFASFVWGLPLLILLIGGGLYLLILSKFLPFRFIGHAIQVLRGKYDDPNDPGQISHFQALSTALSATVGMGNIAGVAVAISIGGPGAVFWLWVSAVVGMSTKFFTSTLAIMFRGKDSNGELQGGPMYFIMEGLGKSWKPLAIMFSLCGLIGALPVFNVNQLTQAINDILLIPNGVTVGLSSNLIIAGVLVIITSFVILGGLSRISKTASKLVPTMVVLYFVLVLFILAVNIDVVPKYLVMIFTDAFAANNYTEDAMFG
;
A
#
# COMPACT_ATOMS: atom_id res chain seq x y z
N MET A 1 14.28 -17.91 -25.59
CA MET A 1 14.24 -17.42 -24.19
C MET A 1 14.56 -15.94 -24.13
N GLU A 2 15.62 -15.47 -24.78
CA GLU A 2 16.03 -14.05 -24.79
C GLU A 2 14.99 -13.12 -25.43
N LEU A 3 14.46 -13.47 -26.62
CA LEU A 3 13.35 -12.74 -27.27
C LEU A 3 12.08 -12.65 -26.41
N LEU A 4 11.76 -13.71 -25.66
CA LEU A 4 10.59 -13.72 -24.77
C LEU A 4 10.84 -12.83 -23.55
N ASN A 5 12.03 -12.91 -22.97
CA ASN A 5 12.41 -12.07 -21.84
C ASN A 5 12.42 -10.59 -22.22
N GLN A 6 12.96 -10.27 -23.40
CA GLN A 6 13.00 -8.90 -23.91
C GLN A 6 11.60 -8.37 -24.20
N PHE A 7 10.75 -9.17 -24.86
CA PHE A 7 9.34 -8.79 -25.07
C PHE A 7 8.59 -8.56 -23.75
N ILE A 8 8.79 -9.42 -22.75
CA ILE A 8 8.17 -9.26 -21.42
C ILE A 8 8.68 -7.99 -20.74
N ALA A 9 9.99 -7.71 -20.83
CA ALA A 9 10.59 -6.52 -20.25
C ALA A 9 10.05 -5.25 -20.92
N ASP A 10 10.02 -5.19 -22.24
CA ASP A 10 9.52 -4.02 -22.98
C ASP A 10 8.03 -3.78 -22.72
N PHE A 11 7.23 -4.86 -22.71
CA PHE A 11 5.81 -4.76 -22.39
C PHE A 11 5.59 -4.30 -20.94
N ALA A 12 6.36 -4.82 -19.99
CA ALA A 12 6.30 -4.36 -18.61
C ALA A 12 6.68 -2.88 -18.51
N SER A 13 7.80 -2.46 -19.11
CA SER A 13 8.24 -1.06 -19.12
C SER A 13 7.19 -0.13 -19.74
N PHE A 14 6.53 -0.56 -20.82
CA PHE A 14 5.44 0.19 -21.43
C PHE A 14 4.22 0.32 -20.50
N VAL A 15 3.77 -0.79 -19.91
CA VAL A 15 2.59 -0.79 -19.02
C VAL A 15 2.86 -0.01 -17.73
N TRP A 16 4.04 -0.16 -17.13
CA TRP A 16 4.43 0.53 -15.89
C TRP A 16 4.94 1.95 -16.12
N GLY A 17 5.14 2.35 -17.37
CA GLY A 17 5.64 3.66 -17.77
C GLY A 17 4.56 4.75 -17.75
N LEU A 18 4.72 5.71 -18.65
CA LEU A 18 3.87 6.91 -18.74
C LEU A 18 2.35 6.63 -18.83
N PRO A 19 1.86 5.61 -19.58
CA PRO A 19 0.42 5.37 -19.69
C PRO A 19 -0.27 5.14 -18.34
N LEU A 20 0.33 4.30 -17.48
CA LEU A 20 -0.23 4.01 -16.16
C LEU A 20 -0.08 5.21 -15.22
N LEU A 21 1.04 5.93 -15.29
CA LEU A 21 1.23 7.15 -14.51
C LEU A 21 0.16 8.20 -14.85
N ILE A 22 -0.08 8.46 -16.14
CA ILE A 22 -1.11 9.39 -16.61
C ILE A 22 -2.49 8.92 -16.16
N LEU A 23 -2.78 7.62 -16.24
CA LEU A 23 -4.07 7.09 -15.81
C LEU A 23 -4.28 7.23 -14.28
N LEU A 24 -3.28 6.90 -13.46
CA LEU A 24 -3.39 6.99 -12.01
C LEU A 24 -3.43 8.44 -11.53
N ILE A 25 -2.44 9.24 -11.93
CA ILE A 25 -2.31 10.62 -11.47
C ILE A 25 -3.36 11.50 -12.13
N GLY A 26 -3.52 11.40 -13.46
CA GLY A 26 -4.54 12.15 -14.19
C GLY A 26 -5.95 11.76 -13.79
N GLY A 27 -6.24 10.46 -13.63
CA GLY A 27 -7.54 9.98 -13.15
C GLY A 27 -7.84 10.40 -11.71
N GLY A 28 -6.86 10.31 -10.81
CA GLY A 28 -7.02 10.77 -9.44
C GLY A 28 -7.21 12.29 -9.34
N LEU A 29 -6.48 13.07 -10.14
CA LEU A 29 -6.63 14.52 -10.24
C LEU A 29 -8.01 14.89 -10.79
N TYR A 30 -8.45 14.21 -11.84
CA TYR A 30 -9.80 14.38 -12.39
C TYR A 30 -10.88 14.16 -11.32
N LEU A 31 -10.82 13.05 -10.59
CA LEU A 31 -11.74 12.76 -9.48
C LEU A 31 -11.64 13.80 -8.35
N LEU A 32 -10.42 14.26 -8.05
CA LEU A 32 -10.18 15.23 -7.00
C LEU A 32 -10.82 16.60 -7.32
N ILE A 33 -10.64 17.08 -8.54
CA ILE A 33 -11.22 18.34 -9.03
C ILE A 33 -12.74 18.21 -9.17
N LEU A 34 -13.23 17.13 -9.78
CA LEU A 34 -14.66 16.86 -9.97
C LEU A 34 -15.41 16.82 -8.63
N SER A 35 -14.80 16.19 -7.62
CA SER A 35 -15.36 16.10 -6.26
C SER A 35 -15.23 17.39 -5.46
N LYS A 36 -14.57 18.43 -5.99
CA LYS A 36 -14.27 19.69 -5.29
C LYS A 36 -13.53 19.46 -3.97
N PHE A 37 -12.52 18.58 -3.99
CA PHE A 37 -11.71 18.21 -2.82
C PHE A 37 -12.52 17.60 -1.66
N LEU A 38 -13.58 16.85 -1.98
CA LEU A 38 -14.45 16.20 -0.99
C LEU A 38 -13.68 15.41 0.09
N PRO A 39 -12.72 14.53 -0.26
CA PRO A 39 -12.01 13.72 0.74
C PRO A 39 -11.32 14.56 1.82
N PHE A 40 -10.81 15.74 1.45
CA PHE A 40 -10.12 16.67 2.36
C PHE A 40 -11.10 17.45 3.24
N ARG A 41 -12.27 17.82 2.72
CA ARG A 41 -13.30 18.54 3.48
C ARG A 41 -13.91 17.68 4.59
N PHE A 42 -13.98 16.36 4.39
CA PHE A 42 -14.62 15.43 5.32
C PHE A 42 -13.63 14.71 6.27
N ILE A 43 -12.37 15.12 6.36
CA ILE A 43 -11.39 14.52 7.29
C ILE A 43 -11.91 14.54 8.74
N GLY A 44 -12.51 15.64 9.18
CA GLY A 44 -13.08 15.74 10.53
C GLY A 44 -14.24 14.75 10.77
N HIS A 45 -15.06 14.50 9.75
CA HIS A 45 -16.10 13.47 9.83
C HIS A 45 -15.50 12.06 9.84
N ALA A 46 -14.49 11.79 9.01
CA ALA A 46 -13.79 10.51 8.98
C ALA A 46 -13.20 10.16 10.36
N ILE A 47 -12.60 11.13 11.06
CA ILE A 47 -12.09 10.91 12.43
C ILE A 47 -13.24 10.55 13.39
N GLN A 48 -14.41 11.18 13.28
CA GLN A 48 -15.56 10.85 14.13
C GLN A 48 -16.09 9.44 13.87
N VAL A 49 -16.11 9.00 12.60
CA VAL A 49 -16.45 7.62 12.21
C VAL A 49 -15.46 6.63 12.84
N LEU A 50 -14.16 6.91 12.77
CA LEU A 50 -13.12 6.04 13.34
C LEU A 50 -13.14 5.97 14.87
N ARG A 51 -13.67 7.00 15.55
CA ARG A 51 -13.86 7.00 17.01
C ARG A 51 -15.12 6.21 17.44
N GLY A 52 -15.85 5.63 16.49
CA GLY A 52 -17.05 4.84 16.74
C GLY A 52 -18.29 5.65 17.06
N LYS A 53 -18.28 6.98 16.83
CA LYS A 53 -19.48 7.83 17.01
C LYS A 53 -20.65 7.39 16.12
N TYR A 54 -20.33 6.73 15.01
CA TYR A 54 -21.28 6.24 14.01
C TYR A 54 -21.28 4.70 13.92
N ASP A 55 -20.63 3.99 14.85
CA ASP A 55 -20.71 2.52 14.88
C ASP A 55 -22.07 2.10 15.48
N ASP A 56 -22.92 1.43 14.71
CA ASP A 56 -24.15 0.78 15.19
C ASP A 56 -23.95 -0.76 15.21
N PRO A 57 -24.18 -1.45 16.34
CA PRO A 57 -24.12 -2.92 16.39
C PRO A 57 -25.09 -3.64 15.45
N ASN A 58 -26.14 -2.97 14.98
CA ASN A 58 -27.12 -3.50 14.04
C ASN A 58 -26.74 -3.26 12.58
N ASP A 59 -25.69 -2.47 12.31
CA ASP A 59 -25.28 -2.19 10.95
C ASP A 59 -24.72 -3.45 10.27
N PRO A 60 -25.03 -3.65 8.97
CA PRO A 60 -24.54 -4.80 8.23
C PRO A 60 -23.01 -4.70 8.02
N GLY A 61 -22.26 -5.57 8.71
CA GLY A 61 -20.82 -5.69 8.59
C GLY A 61 -20.22 -6.63 9.63
N GLN A 62 -19.03 -7.17 9.35
CA GLN A 62 -18.36 -8.13 10.25
C GLN A 62 -17.40 -7.46 11.26
N ILE A 63 -17.00 -6.23 11.00
CA ILE A 63 -15.95 -5.52 11.75
C ILE A 63 -16.30 -4.03 11.88
N SER A 64 -15.86 -3.39 12.97
CA SER A 64 -16.03 -1.95 13.19
C SER A 64 -15.26 -1.10 12.18
N HIS A 65 -15.61 0.19 12.06
CA HIS A 65 -14.90 1.13 11.19
C HIS A 65 -13.41 1.24 11.53
N PHE A 66 -13.06 1.26 12.82
CA PHE A 66 -11.67 1.30 13.26
C PHE A 66 -10.90 0.02 12.90
N GLN A 67 -11.54 -1.15 13.05
CA GLN A 67 -10.95 -2.43 12.66
C GLN A 67 -10.75 -2.53 11.14
N ALA A 68 -11.70 -2.03 10.35
CA ALA A 68 -11.58 -1.97 8.90
C ALA A 68 -10.40 -1.09 8.47
N LEU A 69 -10.27 0.12 9.03
CA LEU A 69 -9.12 0.99 8.76
C LEU A 69 -7.81 0.34 9.19
N SER A 70 -7.74 -0.22 10.39
CA SER A 70 -6.52 -0.84 10.90
C SER A 70 -6.09 -2.03 10.06
N THR A 71 -7.04 -2.83 9.58
CA THR A 71 -6.76 -3.97 8.68
C THR A 71 -6.23 -3.45 7.34
N ALA A 72 -6.89 -2.45 6.74
CA ALA A 72 -6.43 -1.84 5.50
C ALA A 72 -5.02 -1.21 5.67
N LEU A 73 -4.77 -0.54 6.78
CA LEU A 73 -3.47 0.05 7.09
C LEU A 73 -2.39 -1.02 7.27
N SER A 74 -2.69 -2.14 7.94
CA SER A 74 -1.74 -3.25 8.10
C SER A 74 -1.24 -3.81 6.78
N ALA A 75 -2.10 -3.83 5.75
CA ALA A 75 -1.72 -4.30 4.42
C ALA A 75 -0.90 -3.25 3.64
N THR A 76 -1.10 -1.96 3.92
CA THR A 76 -0.43 -0.87 3.19
C THR A 76 0.81 -0.32 3.87
N VAL A 77 1.02 -0.60 5.16
CA VAL A 77 2.18 -0.15 5.93
C VAL A 77 3.06 -1.37 6.17
N GLY A 78 4.10 -1.51 5.37
CA GLY A 78 5.05 -2.62 5.47
C GLY A 78 6.49 -2.20 5.20
N MET A 79 7.40 -3.16 5.36
CA MET A 79 8.81 -2.96 5.06
C MET A 79 9.03 -2.60 3.59
N GLY A 80 8.15 -3.09 2.69
CA GLY A 80 8.16 -2.73 1.27
C GLY A 80 7.99 -1.23 1.01
N ASN A 81 7.18 -0.52 1.80
CA ASN A 81 7.02 0.93 1.66
C ASN A 81 8.29 1.69 2.07
N ILE A 82 8.96 1.24 3.13
CA ILE A 82 10.20 1.87 3.63
C ILE A 82 11.32 1.67 2.60
N ALA A 83 11.50 0.42 2.14
CA ALA A 83 12.48 0.10 1.11
C ALA A 83 12.16 0.80 -0.21
N GLY A 84 10.88 0.87 -0.60
CA GLY A 84 10.44 1.55 -1.82
C GLY A 84 10.76 3.04 -1.83
N VAL A 85 10.58 3.74 -0.70
CA VAL A 85 10.99 5.15 -0.58
C VAL A 85 12.51 5.29 -0.66
N ALA A 86 13.27 4.39 -0.03
CA ALA A 86 14.74 4.40 -0.12
C ALA A 86 15.23 4.19 -1.56
N VAL A 87 14.64 3.25 -2.29
CA VAL A 87 14.93 3.01 -3.72
C VAL A 87 14.55 4.24 -4.56
N ALA A 88 13.38 4.84 -4.32
CA ALA A 88 12.96 6.04 -5.03
C ALA A 88 13.93 7.21 -4.82
N ILE A 89 14.44 7.41 -3.60
CA ILE A 89 15.46 8.42 -3.31
C ILE A 89 16.80 8.06 -3.95
N SER A 90 17.18 6.77 -3.95
CA SER A 90 18.45 6.32 -4.55
C SER A 90 18.48 6.51 -6.07
N ILE A 91 17.34 6.35 -6.75
CA ILE A 91 17.24 6.45 -8.20
C ILE A 91 16.91 7.88 -8.63
N GLY A 92 15.87 8.49 -8.04
CA GLY A 92 15.35 9.80 -8.44
C GLY A 92 15.86 10.98 -7.62
N GLY A 93 16.73 10.74 -6.64
CA GLY A 93 17.23 11.75 -5.72
C GLY A 93 16.19 12.22 -4.68
N PRO A 94 16.56 13.20 -3.83
CA PRO A 94 15.70 13.74 -2.78
C PRO A 94 14.35 14.29 -3.27
N GLY A 95 14.32 14.81 -4.51
CA GLY A 95 13.11 15.35 -5.15
C GLY A 95 11.98 14.33 -5.33
N ALA A 96 12.29 13.04 -5.37
CA ALA A 96 11.28 11.97 -5.45
C ALA A 96 10.28 12.02 -4.28
N VAL A 97 10.71 12.46 -3.09
CA VAL A 97 9.86 12.56 -1.90
C VAL A 97 8.69 13.52 -2.11
N PHE A 98 8.93 14.66 -2.76
CA PHE A 98 7.88 15.63 -3.08
C PHE A 98 6.81 15.00 -3.99
N TRP A 99 7.23 14.29 -5.03
CA TRP A 99 6.31 13.64 -5.96
C TRP A 99 5.56 12.47 -5.34
N LEU A 100 6.16 11.77 -4.36
CA LEU A 100 5.45 10.79 -3.53
C LEU A 100 4.34 11.45 -2.71
N TRP A 101 4.56 12.63 -2.13
CA TRP A 101 3.53 13.38 -1.41
C TRP A 101 2.38 13.82 -2.32
N VAL A 102 2.70 14.39 -3.49
CA VAL A 102 1.70 14.78 -4.49
C VAL A 102 0.88 13.56 -4.92
N SER A 103 1.55 12.44 -5.21
CA SER A 103 0.89 11.18 -5.58
C SER A 103 0.00 10.64 -4.46
N ALA A 104 0.41 10.80 -3.20
CA ALA A 104 -0.42 10.41 -2.06
C ALA A 104 -1.69 11.28 -1.94
N VAL A 105 -1.58 12.59 -2.14
CA VAL A 105 -2.72 13.53 -2.15
C VAL A 105 -3.72 13.16 -3.25
N VAL A 106 -3.22 12.89 -4.45
CA VAL A 106 -4.04 12.46 -5.59
C VAL A 106 -4.65 11.08 -5.34
N GLY A 107 -3.85 10.14 -4.83
CA GLY A 107 -4.26 8.77 -4.53
C GLY A 107 -5.34 8.67 -3.46
N MET A 108 -5.38 9.61 -2.49
CA MET A 108 -6.47 9.69 -1.51
C MET A 108 -7.84 9.86 -2.19
N SER A 109 -7.91 10.63 -3.28
CA SER A 109 -9.15 10.79 -4.06
C SER A 109 -9.58 9.47 -4.69
N THR A 110 -8.67 8.80 -5.41
CA THR A 110 -8.95 7.50 -6.03
C THR A 110 -9.36 6.46 -4.99
N LYS A 111 -8.70 6.41 -3.83
CA LYS A 111 -9.03 5.48 -2.74
C LYS A 111 -10.40 5.79 -2.12
N PHE A 112 -10.77 7.05 -1.99
CA PHE A 112 -12.09 7.45 -1.50
C PHE A 112 -13.21 6.96 -2.42
N PHE A 113 -13.10 7.20 -3.73
CA PHE A 113 -14.11 6.79 -4.70
C PHE A 113 -14.20 5.27 -4.85
N THR A 114 -13.06 4.58 -4.93
CA THR A 114 -13.05 3.11 -5.02
C THR A 114 -13.65 2.45 -3.78
N SER A 115 -13.37 2.99 -2.59
CA SER A 115 -13.97 2.49 -1.34
C SER A 115 -15.47 2.79 -1.25
N THR A 116 -15.89 3.96 -1.74
CA THR A 116 -17.30 4.34 -1.82
C THR A 116 -18.08 3.40 -2.76
N LEU A 117 -17.54 3.15 -3.96
CA LEU A 117 -18.12 2.21 -4.91
C LEU A 117 -18.18 0.78 -4.36
N ALA A 118 -17.14 0.35 -3.64
CA ALA A 118 -17.12 -0.96 -2.98
C ALA A 118 -18.22 -1.10 -1.91
N ILE A 119 -18.67 0.01 -1.32
CA ILE A 119 -19.79 0.03 -0.36
C ILE A 119 -21.14 0.11 -1.08
N MET A 120 -21.26 0.93 -2.12
CA MET A 120 -22.52 1.12 -2.86
C MET A 120 -22.92 -0.13 -3.66
N PHE A 121 -21.94 -0.86 -4.19
CA PHE A 121 -22.14 -2.02 -5.06
C PHE A 121 -21.62 -3.31 -4.40
N ARG A 122 -21.92 -3.50 -3.11
CA ARG A 122 -21.59 -4.76 -2.41
C ARG A 122 -22.40 -5.91 -2.97
N GLY A 123 -21.78 -7.09 -3.04
CA GLY A 123 -22.44 -8.36 -3.31
C GLY A 123 -22.51 -9.23 -2.05
N LYS A 124 -23.06 -10.43 -2.22
CA LYS A 124 -22.96 -11.50 -1.24
C LYS A 124 -22.14 -12.65 -1.81
N ASP A 125 -21.36 -13.32 -0.98
CA ASP A 125 -20.72 -14.58 -1.38
C ASP A 125 -21.68 -15.78 -1.29
N SER A 126 -21.16 -16.97 -1.56
CA SER A 126 -21.89 -18.24 -1.49
C SER A 126 -22.42 -18.57 -0.09
N ASN A 127 -21.85 -17.98 0.96
CA ASN A 127 -22.29 -18.13 2.34
C ASN A 127 -23.28 -17.04 2.77
N GLY A 128 -23.63 -16.11 1.86
CA GLY A 128 -24.51 -14.98 2.14
C GLY A 128 -23.83 -13.81 2.85
N GLU A 129 -22.52 -13.88 3.06
CA GLU A 129 -21.73 -12.82 3.70
C GLU A 129 -21.53 -11.65 2.75
N LEU A 130 -21.58 -10.44 3.29
CA LEU A 130 -21.37 -9.22 2.51
C LEU A 130 -19.92 -9.10 2.07
N GLN A 131 -19.73 -8.97 0.77
CA GLN A 131 -18.42 -8.78 0.14
C GLN A 131 -18.43 -7.51 -0.70
N GLY A 132 -17.27 -6.85 -0.73
CA GLY A 132 -17.07 -5.63 -1.50
C GLY A 132 -15.70 -5.61 -2.16
N GLY A 133 -15.55 -4.74 -3.14
CA GLY A 133 -14.29 -4.52 -3.84
C GLY A 133 -14.49 -4.29 -5.33
N PRO A 134 -13.39 -4.09 -6.08
CA PRO A 134 -13.47 -3.76 -7.49
C PRO A 134 -14.15 -4.80 -8.36
N MET A 135 -13.94 -6.08 -8.08
CA MET A 135 -14.65 -7.18 -8.74
C MET A 135 -16.18 -7.07 -8.62
N TYR A 136 -16.69 -6.63 -7.47
CA TYR A 136 -18.12 -6.47 -7.24
C TYR A 136 -18.67 -5.23 -7.92
N PHE A 137 -18.04 -4.06 -7.76
CA PHE A 137 -18.58 -2.85 -8.39
C PHE A 137 -18.44 -2.86 -9.92
N ILE A 138 -17.51 -3.62 -10.49
CA ILE A 138 -17.46 -3.85 -11.95
C ILE A 138 -18.69 -4.66 -12.39
N MET A 139 -19.02 -5.73 -11.68
CA MET A 139 -20.12 -6.61 -12.04
C MET A 139 -21.51 -6.01 -11.75
N GLU A 140 -21.69 -5.46 -10.54
CA GLU A 140 -22.96 -4.90 -10.07
C GLU A 140 -23.17 -3.45 -10.56
N GLY A 141 -22.10 -2.70 -10.80
CA GLY A 141 -22.17 -1.29 -11.24
C GLY A 141 -22.14 -1.11 -12.77
N LEU A 142 -21.21 -1.78 -13.47
CA LEU A 142 -21.10 -1.67 -14.94
C LEU A 142 -21.94 -2.72 -15.69
N GLY A 143 -22.41 -3.74 -14.99
CA GLY A 143 -23.25 -4.81 -15.52
C GLY A 143 -22.46 -6.03 -16.03
N LYS A 144 -23.21 -7.10 -16.33
CA LYS A 144 -22.67 -8.44 -16.63
C LYS A 144 -21.72 -8.49 -17.83
N SER A 145 -21.83 -7.54 -18.78
CA SER A 145 -20.93 -7.45 -19.94
C SER A 145 -19.47 -7.19 -19.54
N TRP A 146 -19.23 -6.60 -18.36
CA TRP A 146 -17.89 -6.31 -17.83
C TRP A 146 -17.35 -7.42 -16.92
N LYS A 147 -18.05 -8.57 -16.83
CA LYS A 147 -17.59 -9.74 -16.05
C LYS A 147 -16.17 -10.19 -16.39
N PRO A 148 -15.70 -10.17 -17.66
CA PRO A 148 -14.31 -10.52 -17.96
C PRO A 148 -13.29 -9.63 -17.22
N LEU A 149 -13.59 -8.33 -17.05
CA LEU A 149 -12.73 -7.41 -16.34
C LEU A 149 -12.69 -7.69 -14.83
N ALA A 150 -13.84 -8.06 -14.23
CA ALA A 150 -13.92 -8.47 -12.83
C ALA A 150 -13.11 -9.75 -12.56
N ILE A 151 -13.16 -10.71 -13.50
CA ILE A 151 -12.36 -11.94 -13.43
C ILE A 151 -10.87 -11.60 -13.55
N MET A 152 -10.49 -10.78 -14.53
CA MET A 152 -9.10 -10.32 -14.70
C MET A 152 -8.59 -9.65 -13.43
N PHE A 153 -9.36 -8.71 -12.86
CA PHE A 153 -9.01 -8.04 -11.61
C PHE A 153 -8.81 -9.05 -10.46
N SER A 154 -9.69 -10.05 -10.36
CA SER A 154 -9.62 -11.06 -9.29
C SER A 154 -8.39 -11.95 -9.43
N LEU A 155 -8.03 -12.35 -10.65
CA LEU A 155 -6.83 -13.14 -10.94
C LEU A 155 -5.54 -12.33 -10.66
N CYS A 156 -5.48 -11.10 -11.14
CA CYS A 156 -4.38 -10.19 -10.86
C CYS A 156 -4.26 -9.90 -9.36
N GLY A 157 -5.40 -9.73 -8.67
CA GLY A 157 -5.45 -9.51 -7.22
C GLY A 157 -4.92 -10.70 -6.43
N LEU A 158 -5.19 -11.94 -6.86
CA LEU A 158 -4.67 -13.14 -6.21
C LEU A 158 -3.13 -13.20 -6.23
N ILE A 159 -2.52 -12.83 -7.35
CA ILE A 159 -1.05 -12.83 -7.52
C ILE A 159 -0.44 -11.58 -6.89
N GLY A 160 -1.03 -10.40 -7.13
CA GLY A 160 -0.52 -9.12 -6.68
C GLY A 160 -0.63 -8.90 -5.17
N ALA A 161 -1.58 -9.56 -4.49
CA ALA A 161 -1.71 -9.49 -3.04
C ALA A 161 -0.75 -10.43 -2.28
N LEU A 162 0.09 -11.20 -2.98
CA LEU A 162 1.06 -12.07 -2.33
C LEU A 162 2.11 -11.24 -1.55
N PRO A 163 2.41 -11.58 -0.29
CA PRO A 163 3.32 -10.79 0.55
C PRO A 163 4.81 -11.05 0.25
N VAL A 164 5.17 -11.42 -0.98
CA VAL A 164 6.52 -11.87 -1.36
C VAL A 164 7.59 -10.86 -0.97
N PHE A 165 7.37 -9.58 -1.29
CA PHE A 165 8.31 -8.51 -0.93
C PHE A 165 8.48 -8.37 0.58
N ASN A 166 7.38 -8.37 1.34
CA ASN A 166 7.44 -8.21 2.79
C ASN A 166 8.17 -9.38 3.48
N VAL A 167 7.93 -10.62 3.04
CA VAL A 167 8.60 -11.82 3.59
C VAL A 167 10.09 -11.82 3.25
N ASN A 168 10.45 -11.48 2.01
CA ASN A 168 11.85 -11.43 1.59
C ASN A 168 12.63 -10.37 2.36
N GLN A 169 12.10 -9.16 2.47
CA GLN A 169 12.76 -8.08 3.20
C GLN A 169 12.89 -8.40 4.70
N LEU A 170 11.87 -9.02 5.31
CA LEU A 170 11.95 -9.43 6.72
C LEU A 170 13.02 -10.52 6.91
N THR A 171 13.11 -11.48 6.01
CA THR A 171 14.13 -12.55 6.07
C THR A 171 15.53 -11.96 5.95
N GLN A 172 15.74 -11.01 5.03
CA GLN A 172 17.00 -10.27 4.91
C GLN A 172 17.32 -9.49 6.20
N ALA A 173 16.36 -8.76 6.76
CA ALA A 173 16.56 -8.03 8.00
C ALA A 173 16.97 -8.96 9.17
N ILE A 174 16.35 -10.14 9.30
CA ILE A 174 16.72 -11.13 10.32
C ILE A 174 18.15 -11.65 10.06
N ASN A 175 18.48 -11.94 8.81
CA ASN A 175 19.81 -12.42 8.44
C ASN A 175 20.89 -11.38 8.79
N ASP A 176 20.71 -10.12 8.36
CA ASP A 176 21.72 -9.08 8.45
C ASP A 176 21.85 -8.46 9.85
N ILE A 177 20.73 -8.32 10.57
CA ILE A 177 20.71 -7.65 11.88
C ILE A 177 20.92 -8.65 13.02
N LEU A 178 20.45 -9.89 12.87
CA LEU A 178 20.49 -10.88 13.96
C LEU A 178 21.47 -12.02 13.68
N LEU A 179 21.40 -12.70 12.53
CA LEU A 179 22.15 -13.95 12.34
C LEU A 179 23.64 -13.72 12.07
N ILE A 180 23.97 -12.89 11.08
CA ILE A 180 25.35 -12.62 10.69
C ILE A 180 26.16 -12.03 11.85
N PRO A 181 25.68 -11.01 12.58
CA PRO A 181 26.43 -10.45 13.72
C PRO A 181 26.65 -11.44 14.87
N ASN A 182 25.78 -12.45 15.01
CA ASN A 182 25.91 -13.51 16.01
C ASN A 182 26.66 -14.75 15.50
N GLY A 183 27.31 -14.67 14.32
CA GLY A 183 28.14 -15.75 13.78
C GLY A 183 27.37 -16.96 13.25
N VAL A 184 26.05 -16.82 13.03
CA VAL A 184 25.23 -17.89 12.47
C VAL A 184 25.33 -17.88 10.95
N THR A 185 25.60 -19.04 10.35
CA THR A 185 25.69 -19.18 8.90
C THR A 185 24.31 -19.03 8.26
N VAL A 186 24.17 -18.05 7.37
CA VAL A 186 22.95 -17.86 6.57
C VAL A 186 22.95 -18.88 5.44
N GLY A 187 21.89 -19.69 5.37
CA GLY A 187 21.74 -20.72 4.35
C GLY A 187 20.31 -21.21 4.22
N LEU A 188 20.11 -22.29 3.46
CA LEU A 188 18.78 -22.87 3.25
C LEU A 188 18.13 -23.28 4.57
N SER A 189 18.90 -23.88 5.48
CA SER A 189 18.39 -24.32 6.79
C SER A 189 17.91 -23.15 7.66
N SER A 190 18.67 -22.04 7.74
CA SER A 190 18.25 -20.86 8.51
C SER A 190 17.00 -20.21 7.90
N ASN A 191 16.96 -20.09 6.57
CA ASN A 191 15.82 -19.51 5.86
C ASN A 191 14.54 -20.38 6.00
N LEU A 192 14.67 -21.71 5.98
CA LEU A 192 13.54 -22.61 6.22
C LEU A 192 13.01 -22.52 7.65
N ILE A 193 13.89 -22.31 8.64
CA ILE A 193 13.48 -22.09 10.04
C ILE A 193 12.71 -20.77 10.14
N ILE A 194 13.21 -19.68 9.57
CA ILE A 194 12.52 -18.38 9.54
C ILE A 194 11.14 -18.56 8.87
N ALA A 195 11.09 -19.22 7.72
CA ALA A 195 9.84 -19.48 7.00
C ALA A 195 8.86 -20.30 7.86
N GLY A 196 9.32 -21.37 8.52
CA GLY A 196 8.48 -22.19 9.40
C GLY A 196 7.89 -21.38 10.56
N VAL A 197 8.70 -20.56 11.22
CA VAL A 197 8.24 -19.67 12.30
C VAL A 197 7.21 -18.66 11.78
N LEU A 198 7.49 -18.00 10.64
CA LEU A 198 6.57 -17.04 10.04
C LEU A 198 5.25 -17.69 9.63
N VAL A 199 5.27 -18.89 9.07
CA VAL A 199 4.07 -19.66 8.71
C VAL A 199 3.25 -19.96 9.97
N ILE A 200 3.88 -20.47 11.04
CA ILE A 200 3.16 -20.79 12.28
C ILE A 200 2.47 -19.55 12.86
N ILE A 201 3.19 -18.43 12.97
CA ILE A 201 2.66 -17.18 13.51
C ILE A 201 1.51 -16.64 12.62
N THR A 202 1.73 -16.66 11.31
CA THR A 202 0.75 -16.12 10.35
C THR A 202 -0.50 -16.99 10.29
N SER A 203 -0.35 -18.32 10.29
CA SER A 203 -1.46 -19.28 10.31
C SER A 203 -2.32 -19.12 11.56
N PHE A 204 -1.72 -18.88 12.73
CA PHE A 204 -2.49 -18.63 13.96
C PHE A 204 -3.46 -17.45 13.83
N VAL A 205 -3.05 -16.41 13.10
CA VAL A 205 -3.89 -15.22 12.83
C VAL A 205 -4.90 -15.48 11.72
N ILE A 206 -4.47 -16.01 10.57
CA ILE A 206 -5.30 -16.17 9.37
C ILE A 206 -6.40 -17.22 9.57
N LEU A 207 -6.11 -18.35 10.23
CA LEU A 207 -7.09 -19.43 10.45
C LEU A 207 -8.29 -18.98 11.31
N GLY A 208 -8.18 -17.86 12.01
CA GLY A 208 -9.30 -17.26 12.75
C GLY A 208 -10.25 -16.39 11.91
N GLY A 209 -10.02 -16.28 10.59
CA GLY A 209 -10.84 -15.49 9.68
C GLY A 209 -10.74 -13.97 9.88
N LEU A 210 -11.61 -13.22 9.21
CA LEU A 210 -11.58 -11.76 9.18
C LEU A 210 -11.67 -11.11 10.57
N SER A 211 -12.45 -11.71 11.49
CA SER A 211 -12.57 -11.22 12.86
C SER A 211 -11.24 -11.27 13.62
N ARG A 212 -10.45 -12.34 13.48
CA ARG A 212 -9.15 -12.45 14.15
C ARG A 212 -8.10 -11.56 13.50
N ILE A 213 -8.07 -11.54 12.16
CA ILE A 213 -7.15 -10.68 11.39
C ILE A 213 -7.33 -9.22 11.82
N SER A 214 -8.57 -8.73 11.83
CA SER A 214 -8.87 -7.33 12.16
C SER A 214 -8.63 -6.99 13.64
N LYS A 215 -8.91 -7.91 14.57
CA LYS A 215 -8.57 -7.76 16.00
C LYS A 215 -7.06 -7.70 16.24
N THR A 216 -6.29 -8.49 15.51
CA THR A 216 -4.82 -8.46 15.58
C THR A 216 -4.29 -7.16 14.99
N ALA A 217 -4.76 -6.78 13.79
CA ALA A 217 -4.35 -5.55 13.11
C ALA A 217 -4.67 -4.29 13.94
N SER A 218 -5.88 -4.20 14.51
CA SER A 218 -6.30 -3.06 15.34
C SER A 218 -5.49 -2.89 16.64
N LYS A 219 -4.78 -3.92 17.11
CA LYS A 219 -3.85 -3.82 18.24
C LYS A 219 -2.42 -3.53 17.80
N LEU A 220 -1.93 -4.24 16.79
CA LEU A 220 -0.53 -4.15 16.35
C LEU A 220 -0.24 -2.86 15.56
N VAL A 221 -1.12 -2.47 14.64
CA VAL A 221 -0.87 -1.34 13.74
C VAL A 221 -0.70 -0.02 14.49
N PRO A 222 -1.58 0.38 15.42
CA PRO A 222 -1.39 1.63 16.14
C PRO A 222 -0.08 1.65 16.93
N THR A 223 0.27 0.53 17.57
CA THR A 223 1.52 0.37 18.33
C THR A 223 2.74 0.54 17.43
N MET A 224 2.74 -0.12 16.26
CA MET A 224 3.80 -0.02 15.26
C MET A 224 3.96 1.43 14.76
N VAL A 225 2.86 2.10 14.43
CA VAL A 225 2.88 3.48 13.91
C VAL A 225 3.40 4.45 14.97
N VAL A 226 2.94 4.35 16.21
CA VAL A 226 3.41 5.20 17.31
C VAL A 226 4.90 5.00 17.57
N LEU A 227 5.35 3.75 17.66
CA LEU A 227 6.77 3.43 17.85
C LEU A 227 7.62 4.00 16.71
N TYR A 228 7.21 3.80 15.47
CA TYR A 228 7.91 4.34 14.32
C TYR A 228 7.97 5.88 14.35
N PHE A 229 6.84 6.54 14.66
CA PHE A 229 6.76 7.99 14.73
C PHE A 229 7.67 8.56 15.83
N VAL A 230 7.70 7.94 17.01
CA VAL A 230 8.57 8.35 18.11
C VAL A 230 10.04 8.22 17.73
N LEU A 231 10.45 7.12 17.10
CA LEU A 231 11.83 6.92 16.64
C LEU A 231 12.24 7.93 15.58
N VAL A 232 11.36 8.22 14.62
CA VAL A 232 11.62 9.25 13.60
C VAL A 232 11.75 10.63 14.23
N LEU A 233 10.85 11.01 15.14
CA LEU A 233 10.94 12.29 15.85
C LEU A 233 12.23 12.40 16.66
N PHE A 234 12.66 11.31 17.31
CA PHE A 234 13.93 11.26 18.02
C PHE A 234 15.12 11.50 17.08
N ILE A 235 15.16 10.81 15.93
CA ILE A 235 16.22 11.00 14.93
C ILE A 235 16.24 12.43 14.38
N LEU A 236 15.07 13.00 14.09
CA LEU A 236 14.94 14.38 13.62
C LEU A 236 15.39 15.39 14.68
N ALA A 237 15.10 15.14 15.96
CA ALA A 237 15.54 15.99 17.06
C ALA A 237 17.06 15.96 17.26
N VAL A 238 17.68 14.78 17.16
CA VAL A 238 19.14 14.62 17.24
C VAL A 238 19.86 15.27 16.06
N ASN A 239 19.23 15.30 14.87
CA ASN A 239 19.81 15.82 13.63
C ASN A 239 19.17 17.15 13.20
N ILE A 240 18.65 17.94 14.15
CA ILE A 240 17.82 19.11 13.84
C ILE A 240 18.52 20.14 12.95
N ASP A 241 19.84 20.24 13.05
CA ASP A 241 20.65 21.19 12.27
C ASP A 241 20.62 20.92 10.76
N VAL A 242 20.52 19.65 10.36
CA VAL A 242 20.52 19.24 8.95
C VAL A 242 19.10 19.11 8.38
N VAL A 243 18.07 19.01 9.23
CA VAL A 243 16.68 18.85 8.79
C VAL A 243 16.23 19.96 7.83
N PRO A 244 16.44 21.26 8.12
CA PRO A 244 16.04 22.32 7.18
C PRO A 244 16.70 22.19 5.81
N LYS A 245 18.00 21.81 5.78
CA LYS A 245 18.74 21.62 4.53
C LYS A 245 18.10 20.54 3.66
N TYR A 246 17.78 19.39 4.24
CA TYR A 246 17.15 18.29 3.50
C TYR A 246 15.72 18.61 3.09
N LEU A 247 14.95 19.33 3.92
CA LEU A 247 13.62 19.80 3.53
C LEU A 247 13.68 20.71 2.30
N VAL A 248 14.61 21.67 2.25
CA VAL A 248 14.80 22.52 1.07
C VAL A 248 15.21 21.68 -0.14
N MET A 249 16.13 20.73 0.05
CA MET A 249 16.61 19.83 -1.00
C MET A 249 15.48 19.03 -1.66
N ILE A 250 14.49 18.56 -0.88
CA ILE A 250 13.31 17.87 -1.41
C ILE A 250 12.55 18.75 -2.40
N PHE A 251 12.38 20.05 -2.12
CA PHE A 251 11.69 20.95 -3.04
C PHE A 251 12.58 21.37 -4.21
N THR A 252 13.84 21.73 -3.97
CA THR A 252 14.74 22.17 -5.05
C THR A 252 14.97 21.07 -6.06
N ASP A 253 15.23 19.84 -5.62
CA ASP A 253 15.52 18.72 -6.50
C ASP A 253 14.26 18.19 -7.19
N ALA A 254 13.07 18.39 -6.61
CA ALA A 254 11.82 17.99 -7.25
C ALA A 254 11.50 18.79 -8.52
N PHE A 255 12.00 20.03 -8.59
CA PHE A 255 11.83 20.94 -9.72
C PHE A 255 13.11 21.18 -10.52
N ALA A 256 14.25 20.68 -10.04
CA ALA A 256 15.50 20.66 -10.79
C ALA A 256 15.61 19.36 -11.59
N ALA A 257 15.87 19.46 -12.90
CA ALA A 257 16.05 18.30 -13.77
C ALA A 257 17.44 17.62 -13.64
N ASN A 258 18.14 17.84 -12.51
CA ASN A 258 19.56 17.47 -12.36
C ASN A 258 19.79 15.97 -12.17
N ASN A 259 18.79 15.23 -11.68
CA ASN A 259 18.84 13.77 -11.47
C ASN A 259 18.13 13.00 -12.60
N TYR A 260 17.91 13.64 -13.76
CA TYR A 260 17.35 12.97 -14.93
C TYR A 260 18.45 12.18 -15.64
N THR A 261 18.49 10.88 -15.44
CA THR A 261 19.19 9.95 -16.34
C THR A 261 18.29 9.73 -17.57
N GLU A 262 18.78 10.13 -18.73
CA GLU A 262 18.10 10.01 -20.02
C GLU A 262 17.51 8.61 -20.26
N ASP A 263 16.18 8.52 -20.27
CA ASP A 263 15.43 7.79 -21.30
C ASP A 263 14.36 8.77 -21.78
N ALA A 264 14.33 9.04 -23.08
CA ALA A 264 13.56 10.15 -23.63
C ALA A 264 12.05 9.89 -23.42
N MET A 265 11.30 10.97 -23.20
CA MET A 265 9.83 10.99 -23.12
C MET A 265 9.09 10.31 -24.30
N PHE A 266 9.81 9.88 -25.35
CA PHE A 266 9.28 9.16 -26.51
C PHE A 266 10.20 8.05 -27.06
N GLY A 267 11.09 7.47 -26.23
CA GLY A 267 11.94 6.34 -26.61
C GLY A 267 13.42 6.58 -26.38
#